data_AF-A4SA17-F1
#
_entry.id   AF-A4SA17-F1
#
_cell.length_a   1.000
_cell.length_b   1.000
_cell.length_c   1.000
_cell.angle_alpha   90.00
_cell.angle_beta   90.00
_cell.angle_gamma   90.00
#
_symmetry.space_group_name_H-M   'P 1'
#
loop_
_entity.id
_entity.type
_entity.pdbx_description
1 polymer ?
#
loop_
_entity_poly.entity_id
_entity_poly.type
_entity_poly.pdbx_seq_one_letter_code
_entity_poly.pdbx_strand_id
1 'polypeptide(L)'
;MRACTFVRASKEVVDVADVAALVKADLERARDTNVTFSRHAMRVVPVETTCFAGVDEIKEACKPLIEKHFKSGREQTFAIAFERRSNNTLHRTEVIEAIAGMIEQPPNKVNLGDPDLTIMVEIVKGVACLSVVQDYEKLCKYNLRMVAMTKEDREHAKATANGNAPAPGTKKNDEEKPAEAAD
;
A
#
# COMPACT_ATOMS: atom_id res chain seq x y z
N MET A 1 17.82 4.22 5.95
CA MET A 1 16.62 3.83 6.73
C MET A 1 15.47 4.70 6.26
N ARG A 2 14.37 4.13 5.75
CA ARG A 2 13.17 4.92 5.41
C ARG A 2 12.42 5.17 6.73
N ALA A 3 12.20 6.43 7.08
CA ALA A 3 11.50 6.80 8.31
C ALA A 3 9.99 6.51 8.19
N CYS A 4 9.35 6.18 9.30
CA CYS A 4 7.89 6.10 9.41
C CYS A 4 7.42 7.11 10.46
N THR A 5 6.36 7.85 10.15
CA THR A 5 5.73 8.79 11.06
C THR A 5 4.32 8.28 11.34
N PHE A 6 3.97 8.19 12.62
CA PHE A 6 2.63 7.80 13.03
C PHE A 6 1.80 9.07 13.25
N VAL A 7 0.64 9.13 12.58
CA VAL A 7 -0.33 10.20 12.75
C VAL A 7 -1.57 9.59 13.37
N ARG A 8 -1.91 10.02 14.58
CA ARG A 8 -3.10 9.55 15.27
C ARG A 8 -4.29 10.40 14.83
N ALA A 9 -5.31 9.75 14.26
CA ALA A 9 -6.60 10.41 14.01
C ALA A 9 -7.23 10.84 15.34
N SER A 10 -7.82 12.03 15.39
CA SER A 10 -8.50 12.50 16.60
C SER A 10 -9.77 11.69 16.86
N LYS A 11 -10.25 11.70 18.10
CA LYS A 11 -11.43 10.92 18.49
C LYS A 11 -12.66 11.32 17.64
N GLU A 12 -12.82 12.62 17.41
CA GLU A 12 -13.94 13.18 16.65
C GLU A 12 -13.95 12.68 15.20
N VAL A 13 -12.76 12.44 14.62
CA VAL A 13 -12.64 11.90 13.25
C VAL A 13 -13.01 10.42 13.21
N VAL A 14 -12.50 9.62 14.15
CA VAL A 14 -12.76 8.17 14.16
C VAL A 14 -14.19 7.83 14.58
N ASP A 15 -14.88 8.72 15.28
CA ASP A 15 -16.29 8.56 15.63
C ASP A 15 -17.21 8.71 14.40
N VAL A 16 -16.77 9.37 13.33
CA VAL A 16 -17.58 9.64 12.12
C VAL A 16 -17.08 8.92 10.86
N ALA A 17 -15.82 8.51 10.82
CA ALA A 17 -15.22 7.89 9.65
C ALA A 17 -14.16 6.86 9.99
N ASP A 18 -14.12 5.79 9.18
CA ASP A 18 -13.07 4.79 9.22
C ASP A 18 -11.76 5.37 8.67
N VAL A 19 -10.64 5.15 9.39
CA VAL A 19 -9.30 5.56 8.97
C VAL A 19 -8.94 4.97 7.60
N ALA A 20 -9.33 3.72 7.31
CA ALA A 20 -9.09 3.10 6.02
C ALA A 20 -9.83 3.83 4.89
N ALA A 21 -11.07 4.26 5.14
CA ALA A 21 -11.88 5.01 4.18
C ALA A 21 -11.31 6.43 3.94
N LEU A 22 -10.83 7.10 4.99
CA LEU A 22 -10.21 8.43 4.88
C LEU A 22 -8.93 8.36 4.02
N VAL A 23 -8.04 7.42 4.31
CA VAL A 23 -6.81 7.25 3.54
C VAL A 23 -7.11 6.86 2.09
N LYS A 24 -8.11 5.99 1.85
CA LYS A 24 -8.58 5.65 0.50
C LYS A 24 -9.00 6.91 -0.26
N ALA A 25 -9.85 7.74 0.34
CA ALA A 25 -10.33 8.98 -0.30
C ALA A 25 -9.19 9.97 -0.59
N ASP A 26 -8.20 10.10 0.30
CA ASP A 26 -7.04 10.95 0.06
C ASP A 26 -6.16 10.42 -1.08
N LEU A 27 -5.98 9.10 -1.19
CA LEU A 27 -5.24 8.48 -2.28
C LEU A 27 -6.00 8.57 -3.61
N GLU A 28 -7.33 8.42 -3.61
CA GLU A 28 -8.17 8.64 -4.78
C GLU A 28 -8.10 10.10 -5.26
N ARG A 29 -8.15 11.06 -4.33
CA ARG A 29 -7.95 12.48 -4.67
C ARG A 29 -6.57 12.72 -5.28
N ALA A 30 -5.52 12.12 -4.70
CA ALA A 30 -4.17 12.25 -5.23
C ALA A 30 -4.03 11.64 -6.63
N ARG A 31 -4.69 10.50 -6.88
CA ARG A 31 -4.79 9.87 -8.20
C ARG A 31 -5.48 10.78 -9.21
N ASP A 32 -6.64 11.32 -8.85
CA ASP A 32 -7.50 12.03 -9.80
C ASP A 32 -6.94 13.42 -10.13
N THR A 33 -6.24 14.04 -9.19
CA THR A 33 -5.60 15.36 -9.37
C THR A 33 -4.15 15.28 -9.84
N ASN A 34 -3.52 14.10 -9.79
CA ASN A 34 -2.07 13.92 -9.93
C ASN A 34 -1.24 14.77 -8.95
N VAL A 35 -1.81 15.13 -7.79
CA VAL A 35 -1.16 15.95 -6.76
C VAL A 35 -1.09 15.19 -5.44
N THR A 36 0.11 15.02 -4.90
CA THR A 36 0.30 14.44 -3.57
C THR A 36 0.08 15.50 -2.48
N PHE A 37 -0.60 15.14 -1.39
CA PHE A 37 -0.71 16.01 -0.21
C PHE A 37 0.59 16.08 0.64
N SER A 38 1.61 15.30 0.31
CA SER A 38 2.93 15.35 0.95
C SER A 38 4.03 14.96 -0.03
N ARG A 39 5.05 15.83 -0.15
CA ARG A 39 6.25 15.56 -0.96
C ARG A 39 7.23 14.56 -0.31
N HIS A 40 7.06 14.31 0.99
CA HIS A 40 7.98 13.50 1.80
C HIS A 40 7.45 12.10 2.08
N ALA A 41 6.14 11.88 1.95
CA ALA A 41 5.51 10.60 2.20
C ALA A 41 5.53 9.74 0.93
N MET A 42 6.14 8.55 1.04
CA MET A 42 6.12 7.58 -0.05
C MET A 42 4.88 6.70 -0.04
N ARG A 43 4.45 6.26 1.15
CA ARG A 43 3.26 5.44 1.37
C ARG A 43 2.47 6.06 2.51
N VAL A 44 1.15 5.92 2.45
CA VAL A 44 0.24 6.32 3.51
C VAL A 44 -0.56 5.08 3.84
N VAL A 45 -0.30 4.51 5.00
CA VAL A 45 -0.88 3.22 5.39
C VAL A 45 -1.88 3.48 6.52
N PRO A 46 -3.17 3.15 6.35
CA PRO A 46 -4.13 3.24 7.43
C PRO A 46 -3.78 2.20 8.50
N VAL A 47 -4.10 2.52 9.76
CA VAL A 47 -3.93 1.62 10.89
C VAL A 47 -5.22 1.67 11.70
N GLU A 48 -5.97 0.58 11.73
CA GLU A 48 -7.21 0.46 12.49
C GLU A 48 -6.94 -0.07 13.90
N THR A 49 -5.98 -0.99 14.04
CA THR A 49 -5.57 -1.51 15.34
C THR A 49 -4.08 -1.83 15.37
N THR A 50 -3.54 -1.90 16.58
CA THR A 50 -2.13 -2.23 16.83
C THR A 50 -2.02 -3.26 17.93
N CYS A 51 -1.03 -4.14 17.83
CA CYS A 51 -0.70 -5.11 18.87
C CYS A 51 0.82 -5.35 18.94
N PHE A 52 1.25 -6.18 19.89
CA PHE A 52 2.62 -6.66 19.90
C PHE A 52 2.89 -7.52 18.65
N ALA A 53 4.12 -7.48 18.14
CA ALA A 53 4.55 -8.25 16.98
C ALA A 53 4.80 -9.73 17.32
N GLY A 54 3.75 -10.42 17.78
CA GLY A 54 3.69 -11.86 17.96
C GLY A 54 2.50 -12.44 17.20
N VAL A 55 2.60 -13.70 16.77
CA VAL A 55 1.59 -14.31 15.88
C VAL A 55 0.25 -14.45 16.58
N ASP A 56 0.24 -14.85 17.86
CA ASP A 56 -0.99 -14.98 18.64
C ASP A 56 -1.64 -13.63 18.90
N GLU A 57 -0.86 -12.59 19.24
CA GLU A 57 -1.38 -11.24 19.43
C GLU A 57 -1.94 -10.65 18.14
N ILE A 58 -1.29 -10.91 16.99
CA ILE A 58 -1.79 -10.51 15.67
C ILE A 58 -3.12 -11.20 15.38
N LYS A 59 -3.25 -12.50 15.65
CA LYS A 59 -4.52 -13.23 15.47
C LYS A 59 -5.62 -12.62 16.32
N GLU A 60 -5.37 -12.40 17.61
CA GLU A 60 -6.36 -11.79 18.51
C GLU A 60 -6.79 -10.39 18.04
N ALA A 61 -5.83 -9.56 17.61
CA ALA A 61 -6.12 -8.22 17.10
C ALA A 61 -6.84 -8.23 15.74
N CYS A 62 -6.62 -9.25 14.90
CA CYS A 62 -7.29 -9.41 13.61
C CYS A 62 -8.74 -9.89 13.74
N LYS A 63 -9.13 -10.58 14.82
CA LYS A 63 -10.50 -11.10 15.01
C LYS A 63 -11.60 -10.05 14.74
N PRO A 64 -11.60 -8.87 15.41
CA PRO A 64 -12.65 -7.87 15.17
C PRO A 64 -12.64 -7.31 13.75
N LEU A 65 -11.47 -7.21 13.10
CA LEU A 65 -11.36 -6.77 11.71
C LEU A 65 -11.96 -7.82 10.76
N ILE A 66 -11.62 -9.08 10.96
CA ILE A 66 -12.17 -10.17 10.14
C ILE A 66 -13.68 -10.26 10.33
N GLU A 67 -14.16 -10.16 11.56
CA GLU A 67 -15.60 -10.15 11.85
C GLU A 67 -16.33 -8.99 11.15
N LYS A 68 -15.81 -7.77 11.26
CA LYS A 68 -16.38 -6.57 10.64
C LYS A 68 -16.48 -6.68 9.11
N HIS A 69 -15.46 -7.26 8.46
CA HIS A 69 -15.34 -7.22 7.00
C HIS A 69 -15.80 -8.50 6.29
N PHE A 70 -15.68 -9.67 6.92
CA PHE A 70 -15.89 -10.97 6.27
C PHE A 70 -17.15 -11.72 6.74
N LYS A 71 -17.79 -11.35 7.86
CA LYS A 71 -19.05 -12.00 8.31
C LYS A 71 -20.30 -11.60 7.51
N SER A 72 -20.18 -10.72 6.51
CA SER A 72 -21.34 -10.23 5.75
C SER A 72 -22.04 -11.30 4.89
N GLY A 73 -21.47 -12.51 4.77
CA GLY A 73 -22.01 -13.63 4.00
C GLY A 73 -21.92 -13.44 2.48
N ARG A 74 -21.33 -12.33 2.02
CA ARG A 74 -21.06 -12.07 0.60
C ARG A 74 -19.80 -12.82 0.19
N GLU A 75 -19.82 -13.42 -0.99
CA GLU A 75 -18.59 -13.92 -1.63
C GLU A 75 -17.68 -12.74 -1.95
N GLN A 76 -16.46 -12.78 -1.39
CA GLN A 76 -15.45 -11.75 -1.59
C GLN A 76 -14.08 -12.39 -1.75
N THR A 77 -13.22 -11.73 -2.52
CA THR A 77 -11.84 -12.11 -2.69
C THR A 77 -10.92 -11.33 -1.74
N PHE A 78 -9.86 -11.98 -1.25
CA PHE A 78 -8.93 -11.32 -0.34
C PHE A 78 -7.45 -11.66 -0.59
N ALA A 79 -6.59 -10.76 -0.14
CA ALA A 79 -5.16 -11.01 0.02
C ALA A 79 -4.66 -10.51 1.38
N ILE A 80 -3.48 -10.98 1.77
CA ILE A 80 -2.77 -10.51 2.96
C ILE A 80 -1.44 -9.89 2.51
N ALA A 81 -1.30 -8.59 2.74
CA ALA A 81 -0.09 -7.83 2.45
C ALA A 81 0.75 -7.68 3.72
N PHE A 82 1.83 -8.48 3.82
CA PHE A 82 2.76 -8.43 4.94
C PHE A 82 4.00 -7.63 4.57
N GLU A 83 4.33 -6.65 5.39
CA GLU A 83 5.54 -5.83 5.30
C GLU A 83 6.22 -5.72 6.67
N ARG A 84 7.54 -5.63 6.66
CA ARG A 84 8.34 -5.66 7.90
C ARG A 84 9.46 -4.63 7.87
N ARG A 85 9.58 -3.86 8.95
CA ARG A 85 10.64 -2.85 9.16
C ARG A 85 11.33 -3.07 10.49
N SER A 86 12.64 -3.28 10.44
CA SER A 86 13.50 -3.42 11.64
C SER A 86 13.02 -4.51 12.61
N ASN A 87 12.52 -5.61 12.06
CA ASN A 87 12.16 -6.82 12.79
C ASN A 87 12.75 -7.99 12.01
N ASN A 88 13.30 -8.98 12.70
CA ASN A 88 13.84 -10.21 12.14
C ASN A 88 13.18 -11.47 12.70
N THR A 89 12.30 -11.34 13.70
CA THR A 89 11.69 -12.45 14.44
C THR A 89 10.44 -13.02 13.78
N LEU A 90 9.57 -12.17 13.22
CA LEU A 90 8.34 -12.65 12.58
C LEU A 90 8.59 -13.09 11.13
N HIS A 91 8.14 -14.30 10.81
CA HIS A 91 8.20 -14.85 9.47
C HIS A 91 6.90 -14.56 8.70
N ARG A 92 7.06 -14.08 7.46
CA ARG A 92 5.93 -13.69 6.59
C ARG A 92 4.91 -14.82 6.42
N THR A 93 5.37 -16.03 6.12
CA THR A 93 4.52 -17.19 5.83
C THR A 93 3.64 -17.55 7.02
N GLU A 94 4.25 -17.61 8.20
CA GLU A 94 3.57 -17.94 9.45
C GLU A 94 2.41 -16.97 9.76
N VAL A 95 2.66 -15.66 9.62
CA VAL A 95 1.63 -14.63 9.85
C VAL A 95 0.50 -14.71 8.81
N ILE A 96 0.85 -14.96 7.54
CA ILE A 96 -0.14 -15.06 6.47
C ILE A 96 -1.02 -16.29 6.65
N GLU A 97 -0.44 -17.45 6.93
CA GLU A 97 -1.18 -18.69 7.17
C GLU A 97 -2.08 -18.56 8.39
N ALA A 98 -1.57 -17.95 9.48
CA ALA A 98 -2.33 -17.70 10.69
C ALA A 98 -3.59 -16.85 10.44
N ILE A 99 -3.47 -15.75 9.69
CA ILE A 99 -4.59 -14.87 9.38
C ILE A 99 -5.54 -15.52 8.35
N ALA A 100 -5.00 -16.15 7.30
CA ALA A 100 -5.81 -16.80 6.28
C ALA A 100 -6.68 -17.93 6.87
N GLY A 101 -6.14 -18.67 7.85
CA GLY A 101 -6.87 -19.72 8.57
C GLY A 101 -8.01 -19.22 9.46
N MET A 102 -8.09 -17.91 9.73
CA MET A 102 -9.21 -17.30 10.48
C MET A 102 -10.39 -16.90 9.60
N ILE A 103 -10.22 -16.89 8.27
CA ILE A 103 -11.23 -16.45 7.32
C ILE A 103 -11.95 -17.67 6.75
N GLU A 104 -13.28 -17.71 6.89
CA GLU A 104 -14.11 -18.80 6.37
C GLU A 104 -14.05 -18.86 4.83
N GLN A 105 -13.76 -20.05 4.30
CA GLN A 105 -13.60 -20.32 2.88
C GLN A 105 -14.24 -21.70 2.57
N PRO A 106 -15.34 -21.80 1.80
CA PRO A 106 -16.17 -20.73 1.18
C PRO A 106 -17.01 -19.91 2.19
N PRO A 107 -17.56 -18.73 1.82
CA PRO A 107 -17.66 -18.17 0.47
C PRO A 107 -16.45 -17.31 0.05
N ASN A 108 -15.52 -16.99 0.95
CA ASN A 108 -14.37 -16.14 0.58
C ASN A 108 -13.32 -16.91 -0.22
N LYS A 109 -12.54 -16.20 -1.05
CA LYS A 109 -11.48 -16.80 -1.88
C LYS A 109 -10.21 -15.96 -1.89
N VAL A 110 -9.05 -16.60 -1.86
CA VAL A 110 -7.77 -15.89 -2.01
C VAL A 110 -7.58 -15.41 -3.45
N ASN A 111 -7.25 -14.13 -3.62
CA ASN A 111 -6.82 -13.51 -4.88
C ASN A 111 -5.62 -12.59 -4.63
N LEU A 112 -4.43 -13.01 -5.05
CA LEU A 112 -3.20 -12.22 -4.86
C LEU A 112 -2.99 -11.13 -5.93
N GLY A 113 -3.87 -11.09 -6.93
CA GLY A 113 -3.81 -10.17 -8.07
C GLY A 113 -4.58 -8.88 -7.81
N ASP A 114 -5.90 -8.92 -7.81
CA ASP A 114 -6.76 -7.75 -7.55
C ASP A 114 -7.90 -8.16 -6.60
N PRO A 115 -7.62 -8.28 -5.29
CA PRO A 115 -8.62 -8.69 -4.31
C PRO A 115 -9.62 -7.58 -3.98
N ASP A 116 -10.84 -7.96 -3.59
CA ASP A 116 -11.82 -7.02 -3.04
C ASP A 116 -11.34 -6.40 -1.73
N LEU A 117 -10.70 -7.21 -0.87
CA LEU A 117 -10.17 -6.79 0.42
C LEU A 117 -8.69 -7.18 0.57
N THR A 118 -7.87 -6.29 1.09
CA THR A 118 -6.49 -6.59 1.48
C THR A 118 -6.32 -6.35 2.97
N ILE A 119 -5.89 -7.38 3.70
CA ILE A 119 -5.47 -7.24 5.10
C ILE A 119 -4.01 -6.80 5.08
N MET A 120 -3.75 -5.57 5.50
CA MET A 120 -2.40 -5.03 5.64
C MET A 120 -1.84 -5.37 7.01
N VAL A 121 -0.65 -5.96 7.03
CA VAL A 121 0.11 -6.29 8.24
C VAL A 121 1.48 -5.64 8.13
N GLU A 122 1.65 -4.51 8.80
CA GLU A 122 2.91 -3.77 8.78
C GLU A 122 3.59 -3.89 10.15
N ILE A 123 4.73 -4.58 10.18
CA ILE A 123 5.53 -4.75 11.39
C ILE A 123 6.56 -3.62 11.46
N VAL A 124 6.55 -2.87 12.56
CA VAL A 124 7.56 -1.84 12.85
C VAL A 124 8.19 -2.14 14.21
N LYS A 125 9.43 -2.63 14.19
CA LYS A 125 10.12 -3.14 15.39
C LYS A 125 9.27 -4.20 16.11
N GLY A 126 8.78 -3.91 17.31
CA GLY A 126 7.96 -4.82 18.13
C GLY A 126 6.45 -4.60 18.04
N VAL A 127 5.98 -3.75 17.12
CA VAL A 127 4.57 -3.41 16.97
C VAL A 127 4.06 -3.89 15.61
N ALA A 128 2.90 -4.54 15.60
CA ALA A 128 2.15 -4.84 14.39
C ALA A 128 1.04 -3.81 14.21
N CYS A 129 0.96 -3.23 13.01
CA CYS A 129 -0.09 -2.30 12.59
C CYS A 129 -0.99 -3.01 11.57
N LEU A 130 -2.29 -3.05 11.86
CA LEU A 130 -3.26 -3.86 11.14
C LEU A 130 -4.39 -2.99 10.59
N SER A 131 -4.81 -3.27 9.36
CA SER A 131 -5.98 -2.64 8.75
C SER A 131 -6.54 -3.51 7.61
N VAL A 132 -7.83 -3.39 7.32
CA VAL A 132 -8.45 -3.96 6.12
C VAL A 132 -8.73 -2.83 5.12
N VAL A 133 -8.25 -2.98 3.90
CA VAL A 133 -8.35 -1.95 2.86
C VAL A 133 -8.94 -2.49 1.57
N GLN A 134 -9.48 -1.58 0.75
CA GLN A 134 -9.97 -1.85 -0.59
C GLN A 134 -9.06 -1.23 -1.64
N ASP A 135 -9.19 -1.71 -2.89
CA ASP A 135 -8.52 -1.17 -4.07
C ASP A 135 -6.98 -1.13 -3.92
N TYR A 136 -6.40 -2.08 -3.19
CA TYR A 136 -4.98 -2.07 -2.82
C TYR A 136 -4.06 -1.96 -4.04
N GLU A 137 -4.26 -2.78 -5.08
CA GLU A 137 -3.46 -2.68 -6.30
C GLU A 137 -3.80 -1.44 -7.13
N LYS A 138 -5.09 -1.08 -7.24
CA LYS A 138 -5.53 0.09 -8.01
C LYS A 138 -4.98 1.40 -7.42
N LEU A 139 -4.81 1.45 -6.10
CA LEU A 139 -4.17 2.54 -5.36
C LEU A 139 -2.66 2.31 -5.19
N CYS A 140 -2.04 1.54 -6.08
CA CYS A 140 -0.60 1.33 -6.17
C CYS A 140 0.03 0.86 -4.84
N LYS A 141 -0.62 -0.08 -4.16
CA LYS A 141 -0.21 -0.61 -2.85
C LYS A 141 -0.08 0.50 -1.81
N TYR A 142 -1.00 1.47 -1.86
CA TYR A 142 -1.05 2.63 -0.97
C TYR A 142 0.21 3.50 -1.02
N ASN A 143 0.88 3.52 -2.18
CA ASN A 143 2.02 4.38 -2.47
C ASN A 143 1.54 5.73 -3.02
N LEU A 144 1.52 6.74 -2.15
CA LEU A 144 1.07 8.10 -2.46
C LEU A 144 1.79 8.70 -3.67
N ARG A 145 3.10 8.47 -3.79
CA ARG A 145 3.86 9.04 -4.92
C ARG A 145 3.48 8.36 -6.23
N MET A 146 3.38 7.03 -6.22
CA MET A 146 3.04 6.28 -7.43
C MET A 146 1.59 6.50 -7.86
N VAL A 147 0.66 6.63 -6.91
CA VAL A 147 -0.76 6.78 -7.25
C VAL A 147 -1.05 8.11 -7.95
N ALA A 148 -0.31 9.17 -7.61
CA ALA A 148 -0.42 10.49 -8.22
C ALA A 148 0.37 10.64 -9.55
N MET A 149 1.07 9.59 -9.99
CA MET A 149 1.83 9.60 -11.25
C MET A 149 0.97 9.13 -12.43
N THR A 150 1.27 9.67 -13.61
CA THR A 150 0.71 9.19 -14.88
C THR A 150 1.08 7.71 -15.10
N LYS A 151 0.39 7.04 -16.02
CA LYS A 151 0.72 5.63 -16.34
C LYS A 151 2.15 5.50 -16.88
N GLU A 152 2.54 6.42 -17.77
CA GLU A 152 3.88 6.49 -18.36
C GLU A 152 4.97 6.69 -17.30
N ASP A 153 4.77 7.67 -16.40
CA ASP A 153 5.72 7.93 -15.31
C ASP A 153 5.85 6.74 -14.36
N ARG A 154 4.74 6.04 -14.09
CA ARG A 154 4.73 4.82 -13.27
C ARG A 154 5.50 3.69 -13.92
N GLU A 155 5.31 3.47 -15.21
CA GLU A 155 6.03 2.44 -15.97
C GLU A 155 7.53 2.73 -15.99
N HIS A 156 7.90 3.98 -16.26
CA HIS A 156 9.29 4.41 -16.20
C HIS A 156 9.89 4.19 -14.81
N ALA A 157 9.20 4.63 -13.74
CA ALA A 157 9.67 4.45 -12.36
C ALA A 157 9.81 2.98 -11.95
N LYS A 158 8.91 2.10 -12.40
CA LYS A 158 9.01 0.64 -12.19
C LYS A 158 10.23 0.06 -12.92
N ALA A 159 10.48 0.49 -14.15
CA ALA A 159 11.64 0.05 -14.93
C ALA A 159 12.97 0.50 -14.29
N THR A 160 13.03 1.71 -13.73
CA THR A 160 14.21 2.19 -13.00
C THR A 160 14.45 1.42 -11.70
N ALA A 161 13.38 1.09 -10.95
CA ALA A 161 13.48 0.34 -9.70
C ALA A 161 13.95 -1.12 -9.90
N ASN A 162 13.65 -1.72 -11.05
CA ASN A 162 14.07 -3.07 -11.41
C ASN A 162 15.45 -3.12 -12.09
N GLY A 163 16.14 -1.98 -12.25
CA GLY A 163 17.47 -1.91 -12.87
C GLY A 163 17.47 -1.95 -14.41
N ASN A 164 16.31 -1.83 -15.05
CA ASN A 164 16.13 -2.03 -16.50
C ASN A 164 16.06 -0.72 -17.31
N ALA A 165 16.20 0.47 -16.70
CA ALA A 165 16.07 1.75 -17.40
C ALA A 165 17.33 2.63 -17.28
N PRO A 166 17.75 3.34 -18.34
CA PRO A 166 18.76 4.39 -18.25
C PRO A 166 18.23 5.57 -17.42
N ALA A 167 19.13 6.28 -16.73
CA ALA A 167 18.78 7.46 -15.94
C ALA A 167 18.13 8.57 -16.80
N PRO A 168 17.10 9.29 -16.32
CA PRO A 168 16.50 10.38 -17.08
C PRO A 168 17.44 11.59 -17.07
N GLY A 169 17.94 12.01 -18.24
CA GLY A 169 18.81 13.18 -18.31
C GLY A 169 19.46 13.57 -19.65
N THR A 170 19.53 12.73 -20.68
CA THR A 170 20.13 13.16 -21.96
C THR A 170 19.05 13.66 -22.90
N LYS A 171 18.71 14.95 -22.81
CA LYS A 171 18.13 15.65 -23.97
C LYS A 171 19.15 15.50 -25.11
N LYS A 172 18.80 14.76 -26.17
CA LYS A 172 19.50 14.88 -27.44
C LYS A 172 19.32 16.33 -27.87
N ASN A 173 20.39 17.12 -27.80
CA ASN A 173 20.45 18.35 -28.58
C ASN A 173 20.46 17.90 -30.04
N ASP A 174 19.43 18.27 -30.77
CA ASP A 174 19.46 18.24 -32.23
C ASP A 174 20.59 19.17 -32.67
N GLU A 175 21.67 18.60 -33.21
CA GLU A 175 22.69 19.38 -33.91
C GLU A 175 22.08 19.89 -35.23
N GLU A 176 21.65 21.14 -35.15
CA GLU A 176 21.46 22.06 -36.26
C GLU A 176 22.74 22.07 -37.12
N LYS A 177 22.66 21.47 -38.31
CA LYS A 177 23.75 21.47 -39.30
C LYS A 177 23.86 22.88 -39.88
N PRO A 178 24.98 23.61 -39.77
CA PRO A 178 25.13 24.88 -40.47
C PRO A 178 25.29 24.60 -41.97
N ALA A 179 24.60 25.39 -42.78
CA ALA A 179 24.86 25.53 -44.20
C ALA A 179 26.26 26.14 -44.38
N GLU A 180 27.13 25.46 -45.12
CA GLU A 180 28.40 26.02 -45.58
C GLU A 180 28.28 26.31 -47.08
N ALA A 181 28.58 27.56 -47.43
CA ALA A 181 28.64 28.11 -48.77
C ALA A 181 30.11 28.30 -49.19
N ALA A 182 30.30 28.42 -50.52
CA ALA A 182 31.53 28.67 -51.29
C ALA A 182 32.42 27.42 -51.50
N ASP A 183 32.92 27.10 -52.70
CA ASP A 183 33.33 27.93 -53.85
C ASP A 183 32.75 27.41 -55.18
#